data_AF-A0A2X0IIB7-F1
#
_entry.id   AF-A0A2X0IIB7-F1
#
_cell.length_a   1.000
_cell.length_b   1.000
_cell.length_c   1.000
_cell.angle_alpha   90.00
_cell.angle_beta   90.00
_cell.angle_gamma   90.00
#
_symmetry.space_group_name_H-M   'P 1'
#
loop_
_entity.id
_entity.type
_entity.pdbx_description
1 polymer ?
#
loop_
_entity_poly.entity_id
_entity_poly.type
_entity_poly.pdbx_seq_one_letter_code
_entity_poly.pdbx_strand_id
1 'polypeptide(L)'
;MSPLAEAMEVDRTTVGRWESGHAVPQPWMRPKLAGALGITVDQLAELLDRADAEVARRIAVPLQLPQARRPASPRDMVAAIATDSAPSWRRDVIFVRHGPMLQL
;
A
#
# COMPACT_ATOMS: atom_id res chain seq x y z
N MET A 1 -6.75 -32.45 15.18
CA MET A 1 -7.03 -31.37 16.15
C MET A 1 -5.85 -30.41 16.10
N SER A 2 -6.09 -29.08 16.06
CA SER A 2 -5.00 -28.08 16.03
C SER A 2 -4.76 -27.62 17.47
N PRO A 3 -3.59 -27.92 18.07
CA PRO A 3 -3.30 -27.53 19.46
C PRO A 3 -3.40 -26.02 19.68
N LEU A 4 -3.05 -25.23 18.66
CA LEU A 4 -3.15 -23.77 18.72
C LEU A 4 -4.61 -23.29 18.72
N ALA A 5 -5.48 -23.93 17.94
CA ALA A 5 -6.91 -23.60 17.93
C ALA A 5 -7.57 -23.89 19.29
N GLU A 6 -7.17 -24.99 19.94
CA GLU A 6 -7.63 -25.34 21.29
C GLU A 6 -7.12 -24.34 22.32
N ALA A 7 -5.83 -24.02 22.33
CA ALA A 7 -5.25 -23.03 23.24
C ALA A 7 -5.87 -21.64 23.08
N MET A 8 -6.27 -21.29 21.85
CA MET A 8 -6.88 -20.01 21.53
C MET A 8 -8.40 -19.99 21.73
N GLU A 9 -9.05 -21.14 21.88
CA GLU A 9 -10.52 -21.31 21.86
C GLU A 9 -11.17 -20.68 20.61
N VAL A 10 -10.57 -20.91 19.44
CA VAL A 10 -11.12 -20.45 18.15
C VAL A 10 -11.31 -21.63 17.19
N ASP A 11 -12.10 -21.43 16.14
CA ASP A 11 -12.26 -22.44 15.12
C ASP A 11 -10.93 -22.70 14.37
N ARG A 12 -10.65 -23.97 14.08
CA ARG A 12 -9.45 -24.41 13.34
C ARG A 12 -9.28 -23.72 11.98
N THR A 13 -10.37 -23.34 11.31
CA THR A 13 -10.31 -22.63 10.02
C THR A 13 -9.79 -21.21 10.20
N THR A 14 -10.03 -20.59 11.36
CA THR A 14 -9.47 -19.29 11.72
C THR A 14 -7.94 -19.41 11.86
N VAL A 15 -7.48 -20.40 12.61
CA VAL A 15 -6.03 -20.67 12.76
C VAL A 15 -5.39 -21.05 11.42
N GLY A 16 -6.05 -21.89 10.61
CA GLY A 16 -5.55 -22.28 9.30
C GLY A 16 -5.40 -21.09 8.34
N ARG A 17 -6.26 -20.07 8.44
CA ARG A 17 -6.09 -18.81 7.67
C ARG A 17 -4.90 -17.99 8.16
N TRP A 18 -4.62 -17.97 9.46
CA TRP A 18 -3.44 -17.29 10.00
C TRP A 18 -2.14 -17.99 9.60
N GLU A 19 -2.07 -19.31 9.77
CA GLU A 19 -0.88 -20.10 9.43
C GLU A 19 -0.55 -20.06 7.94
N SER A 20 -1.57 -19.96 7.09
CA SER A 20 -1.40 -19.80 5.64
C SER A 20 -1.20 -18.36 5.18
N GLY A 21 -1.29 -17.37 6.09
CA GLY A 21 -1.17 -15.95 5.77
C GLY A 21 -2.35 -15.34 5.02
N HIS A 22 -3.49 -16.05 4.89
CA HIS A 22 -4.71 -15.52 4.27
C HIS A 22 -5.45 -14.51 5.16
N ALA A 23 -5.17 -14.51 6.47
CA ALA A 23 -5.71 -13.54 7.41
C ALA A 23 -4.71 -13.28 8.52
N VAL A 24 -4.83 -12.11 9.16
CA VAL A 24 -4.00 -11.70 10.28
C VAL A 24 -4.85 -11.72 11.56
N PRO A 25 -4.33 -12.22 12.70
CA PRO A 25 -5.06 -12.16 13.96
C PRO A 25 -5.34 -10.72 14.39
N GLN A 26 -6.56 -10.48 14.89
CA GLN A 26 -7.01 -9.15 15.31
C GLN A 26 -6.20 -8.65 16.51
N PRO A 27 -6.02 -7.33 16.70
CA PRO A 27 -5.13 -6.78 17.73
C PRO A 27 -5.38 -7.33 19.15
N TRP A 28 -6.64 -7.49 19.55
CA TRP A 28 -7.01 -8.02 20.86
C TRP A 28 -6.73 -9.52 21.04
N MET A 29 -6.55 -10.27 19.95
CA MET A 29 -6.22 -11.70 19.98
C MET A 29 -4.71 -11.94 20.10
N ARG A 30 -3.89 -10.94 19.76
CA ARG A 30 -2.43 -11.04 19.73
C ARG A 30 -1.81 -11.37 21.09
N PRO A 31 -2.25 -10.80 22.23
CA PRO A 31 -1.72 -11.19 23.54
C PRO A 31 -1.94 -12.68 23.87
N LYS A 32 -3.14 -13.21 23.62
CA LYS A 32 -3.46 -14.64 23.84
C LYS A 32 -2.63 -15.53 22.91
N LEU A 33 -2.50 -15.12 21.64
CA LEU A 33 -1.70 -15.83 20.64
C LEU A 33 -0.21 -15.88 21.01
N ALA A 34 0.36 -14.75 21.44
CA ALA A 34 1.74 -14.69 21.90
C ALA A 34 1.97 -15.64 23.08
N GLY A 35 1.04 -15.65 24.05
CA GLY A 35 1.06 -16.60 25.16
C GLY A 35 0.99 -18.07 24.72
N ALA A 36 0.10 -18.40 23.78
CA ALA A 36 -0.02 -19.76 23.23
C ALA A 36 1.22 -20.23 22.45
N LEU A 37 1.94 -19.29 21.84
CA LEU A 37 3.19 -19.55 21.10
C LEU A 37 4.46 -19.47 21.98
N GLY A 38 4.34 -19.04 23.23
CA GLY A 38 5.47 -18.87 24.15
C GLY A 38 6.43 -17.74 23.78
N ILE A 39 5.93 -16.71 23.08
CA ILE A 39 6.71 -15.53 22.68
C ILE A 39 6.13 -14.26 23.29
N THR A 40 6.90 -13.17 23.24
CA THR A 40 6.39 -11.86 23.65
C THR A 40 5.45 -11.26 22.59
N VAL A 41 4.61 -10.31 23.01
CA VAL A 41 3.70 -9.60 22.09
C VAL A 41 4.49 -8.80 21.05
N ASP A 42 5.63 -8.22 21.42
CA ASP A 42 6.50 -7.47 20.52
C ASP A 42 7.12 -8.39 19.46
N GLN A 43 7.62 -9.57 19.85
CA GLN A 43 8.10 -10.58 18.91
C GLN A 43 7.01 -11.03 17.94
N LEU A 44 5.77 -11.21 18.43
CA LEU A 44 4.64 -11.52 17.56
C LEU A 44 4.38 -10.37 16.57
N ALA A 45 4.42 -9.11 17.03
CA ALA A 45 4.23 -7.95 16.16
C ALA A 45 5.29 -7.89 15.05
N GLU A 46 6.57 -8.10 15.38
CA GLU A 46 7.66 -8.14 14.40
C GLU A 46 7.46 -9.22 13.32
N LEU A 47 6.96 -10.41 13.72
CA LEU A 47 6.66 -11.50 12.78
C LEU A 47 5.52 -11.13 11.82
N LEU A 48 4.46 -10.49 12.34
CA LEU A 48 3.31 -10.07 11.55
C LEU A 48 3.69 -8.94 10.58
N ASP A 49 4.45 -7.94 11.05
CA ASP A 49 4.91 -6.83 10.21
C ASP A 49 5.83 -7.30 9.07
N ARG A 50 6.70 -8.28 9.35
CA ARG A 50 7.55 -8.90 8.32
C ARG A 50 6.71 -9.63 7.26
N ALA A 51 5.64 -10.32 7.67
CA ALA A 51 4.76 -11.02 6.76
C ALA A 51 4.00 -10.03 5.86
N ASP A 52 3.49 -8.92 6.41
CA ASP A 52 2.83 -7.87 5.64
C ASP A 52 3.79 -7.23 4.63
N ALA A 53 5.04 -6.97 5.03
CA ALA A 53 6.07 -6.46 4.12
C ALA A 53 6.42 -7.45 2.99
N GLU A 54 6.39 -8.77 3.24
CA GLU A 54 6.54 -9.81 2.21
C GLU A 54 5.38 -9.83 1.22
N VAL A 55 4.15 -9.72 1.73
CA VAL A 55 2.98 -9.64 0.85
C VAL A 55 3.04 -8.37 0.01
N ALA A 56 3.36 -7.24 0.62
CA ALA A 56 3.50 -5.96 -0.08
C ALA A 56 4.58 -6.01 -1.16
N ARG A 57 5.77 -6.59 -0.90
CA ARG A 57 6.84 -6.70 -1.92
C ARG A 57 6.50 -7.66 -3.06
N ARG A 58 5.64 -8.65 -2.84
CA ARG A 58 5.15 -9.56 -3.89
C ARG A 58 4.06 -8.94 -4.77
N ILE A 59 3.15 -8.15 -4.17
CA ILE A 59 2.07 -7.48 -4.89
C ILE A 59 2.59 -6.23 -5.60
N ALA A 60 3.54 -5.53 -5.00
CA ALA A 60 4.28 -4.48 -5.66
C ALA A 60 5.08 -5.10 -6.81
N VAL A 61 4.45 -5.20 -7.99
CA VAL A 61 5.18 -5.05 -9.25
C VAL A 61 6.01 -3.81 -9.04
N PRO A 62 7.34 -3.86 -9.09
CA PRO A 62 8.09 -2.64 -9.08
C PRO A 62 7.54 -1.88 -10.28
N LEU A 63 6.89 -0.74 -10.02
CA LEU A 63 6.83 0.29 -11.03
C LEU A 63 8.31 0.66 -11.18
N GLN A 64 9.04 -0.11 -12.00
CA GLN A 64 10.22 0.39 -12.67
C GLN A 64 9.68 1.52 -13.53
N LEU A 65 9.42 2.65 -12.88
CA LEU A 65 9.48 3.93 -13.52
C LEU A 65 10.83 3.87 -14.22
N PRO A 66 10.85 3.90 -15.57
CA PRO A 66 12.10 4.09 -16.26
C PRO A 66 12.78 5.23 -15.51
N GLN A 67 13.97 4.98 -14.96
CA GLN A 67 14.78 6.04 -14.40
C GLN A 67 14.85 7.05 -15.53
N ALA A 68 14.00 8.09 -15.47
CA ALA A 68 13.94 9.10 -16.49
C ALA A 68 15.38 9.59 -16.51
N ARG A 69 16.10 9.29 -17.62
CA ARG A 69 17.52 9.61 -17.73
C ARG A 69 17.61 11.05 -17.29
N ARG A 70 18.16 11.29 -16.10
CA ARG A 70 18.39 12.66 -15.66
C ARG A 70 19.27 13.23 -16.76
N PRO A 71 18.86 14.28 -17.47
CA PRO A 71 19.70 14.88 -18.50
C PRO A 71 21.05 15.16 -17.82
N ALA A 72 22.12 14.61 -18.38
CA ALA A 72 23.45 14.65 -17.76
C ALA A 72 23.96 16.09 -17.64
N SER A 73 23.31 17.03 -18.34
CA SER A 73 23.65 18.45 -18.41
C SER A 73 22.42 19.33 -18.61
N PRO A 74 22.43 20.59 -18.12
CA PRO A 74 21.42 21.61 -18.42
C PRO A 74 21.16 21.84 -19.92
N ARG A 75 22.14 21.60 -20.81
CA ARG A 75 21.95 21.72 -22.27
C ARG A 75 21.00 20.65 -22.83
N ASP A 76 21.03 19.44 -22.28
CA ASP A 76 20.15 18.34 -22.71
C ASP A 76 18.69 18.61 -22.29
N MET A 77 18.49 19.37 -21.20
CA MET A 77 17.16 19.76 -20.72
C MET A 77 16.45 20.74 -21.66
N VAL A 78 17.19 21.67 -22.27
CA VAL A 78 16.66 22.62 -23.26
C VAL A 78 16.26 21.91 -24.55
N ALA A 79 17.04 20.92 -25.00
CA ALA A 79 16.72 20.12 -26.18
C ALA A 79 15.45 19.27 -25.99
N ALA A 80 15.22 18.72 -24.79
CA ALA A 80 14.05 17.89 -24.49
C ALA A 80 12.72 18.67 -24.50
N ILE A 81 12.73 19.94 -24.10
CA ILE A 81 11.52 20.80 -24.07
C ILE A 81 11.11 21.25 -25.49
N ALA A 82 12.07 21.36 -26.42
CA ALA A 82 11.83 21.86 -27.77
C ALA A 82 11.02 20.90 -28.67
N THR A 83 10.98 19.59 -28.35
CA THR A 83 10.33 18.58 -29.20
C THR A 83 8.81 18.46 -28.99
N ASP A 84 8.24 18.95 -27.88
CA ASP A 84 6.79 18.84 -27.60
C ASP A 84 5.99 20.14 -27.83
N SER A 85 6.59 21.16 -28.45
CA SER A 85 5.85 22.40 -28.76
C SER A 85 5.05 22.29 -30.06
N ALA A 86 3.88 21.63 -30.00
CA ALA A 86 2.80 21.85 -30.96
C ALA A 86 1.53 22.30 -30.22
N PRO A 87 1.23 23.61 -30.14
CA PRO A 87 0.00 24.08 -29.53
C PRO A 87 -1.12 24.14 -30.58
N SER A 88 -1.98 23.11 -30.65
CA SER A 88 -3.14 23.09 -31.57
C SER A 88 -4.48 23.48 -30.93
N TRP A 89 -4.54 23.92 -29.67
CA TRP A 89 -5.81 24.19 -28.99
C TRP A 89 -5.86 25.55 -28.29
N ARG A 90 -5.75 26.67 -29.02
CA ARG A 90 -6.17 27.96 -28.45
C ARG A 90 -6.86 28.87 -29.46
N ARG A 91 -8.14 28.58 -29.67
CA ARG A 91 -9.26 29.50 -29.91
C ARG A 91 -10.51 28.63 -29.99
N ASP A 92 -11.21 28.52 -28.87
CA ASP A 92 -12.66 28.73 -28.78
C ASP A 92 -13.22 28.30 -27.41
N VAL A 93 -13.97 29.25 -26.82
CA VAL A 93 -14.92 29.13 -25.69
C VAL A 93 -14.38 28.89 -24.27
N ILE A 94 -14.06 29.99 -23.58
CA ILE A 94 -14.25 30.09 -22.12
C ILE A 94 -15.74 30.39 -21.89
N PHE A 95 -16.51 29.42 -21.38
CA PHE A 95 -17.87 29.66 -20.92
C PHE A 95 -17.87 30.35 -19.55
N VAL A 96 -18.79 31.29 -19.39
CA VAL A 96 -18.86 32.36 -18.40
C VAL A 96 -19.43 31.89 -17.05
N ARG A 97 -18.72 32.29 -15.98
CA ARG A 97 -19.15 32.85 -14.67
C ARG A 97 -20.18 32.10 -13.78
N HIS A 98 -19.67 31.80 -12.59
CA HIS A 98 -20.29 31.48 -11.30
C HIS A 98 -21.59 32.22 -10.89
N GLY A 99 -22.45 31.48 -10.18
CA GLY A 99 -23.35 31.89 -9.09
C GLY A 99 -24.00 30.65 -8.46
N PRO A 100 -24.57 30.65 -7.22
CA PRO A 100 -24.83 31.77 -6.31
C PRO A 100 -24.38 31.52 -4.85
N MET A 101 -24.18 32.57 -4.04
CA MET A 101 -24.30 32.51 -2.57
C MET A 101 -24.45 33.92 -1.99
N LEU A 102 -25.66 34.23 -1.52
CA LEU A 102 -25.96 35.09 -0.37
C LEU A 102 -27.44 34.83 -0.04
N GLN A 103 -27.69 34.05 1.02
CA GLN A 103 -28.97 34.02 1.71
C GLN A 103 -29.00 35.16 2.73
N LEU A 104 -30.14 35.84 2.79
CA LEU A 104 -30.62 36.66 3.89
C LEU A 104 -31.90 36.00 4.39
#